data_AF-A0A947KK92-F1
#
_entry.id   AF-A0A947KK92-F1
#
_cell.length_a   1.000
_cell.length_b   1.000
_cell.length_c   1.000
_cell.angle_alpha   90.00
_cell.angle_beta   90.00
_cell.angle_gamma   90.00
#
_symmetry.space_group_name_H-M   'P 1'
#
loop_
_entity.id
_entity.type
_entity.pdbx_description
1 polymer ?
#
loop_
_entity_poly.entity_id
_entity_poly.type
_entity_poly.pdbx_seq_one_letter_code
_entity_poly.pdbx_strand_id
1 'polypeptide(L)'
;MKCCSEEKFGKVLGYSFLVAKTKNEERRTKNNSGVTLIGIIAAIVIMGLLGAGVLMLVSTGSMESIQTLNWGQSFYAAESGVSAARAYMATKTTWYTNSSTITGAVGSASFIATLNTHGGITSVGSKDEAQWTSIWRPTWHAMLVYGSGVNTPYNRGFPRYRIWDGSVWSSPSNASSIGNNRYINWVVVKACPKRDEYIAATIDANRRVMAQVWRDGSWGDLQTIASVNNAAYRGVDVAYESLSGDAMVVAADGDADPVCYVWNGAVWTVSGNVNISRAGNAMWVKLASDPVSDEIIVMVQNSLQYYTAQVWNGNAWGNENLPAARSPAVRYESMAVEYETSGDQAIIVSAGGTAGNFKWNSWNGTIWGTEDSVACGDDFYWASLVNDPYSDDSLLTFINTATADGGRVFWNGAAWGTRYVLDSSMETEFDRCIDGAFETIDGHAGHAVVAYGNGSVAVGRHAADPSKTTWEPVAGTTICSDDTATVQIRRTGDGKILALSFNWTDTQYEFSWYDGTNWSAIETLETAPSVTASPWKEPFMMAPQLWVLP
;
A
#
# COMPACT_ATOMS: atom_id res chain seq x y z
N MET A 1 -37.51 113.02 -9.82
CA MET A 1 -38.07 113.28 -11.17
C MET A 1 -38.47 111.95 -11.76
N LYS A 2 -39.78 111.78 -12.04
CA LYS A 2 -40.50 110.87 -12.97
C LYS A 2 -39.86 109.52 -13.37
N CYS A 3 -40.57 108.42 -13.64
CA CYS A 3 -41.94 107.88 -13.48
C CYS A 3 -41.97 106.64 -14.41
N CYS A 4 -42.65 105.55 -14.04
CA CYS A 4 -43.24 104.52 -14.93
C CYS A 4 -42.29 103.73 -15.89
N SER A 5 -42.58 102.55 -16.43
CA SER A 5 -43.64 101.53 -16.34
C SER A 5 -43.15 100.29 -17.15
N GLU A 6 -43.86 99.18 -16.99
CA GLU A 6 -43.98 97.93 -17.78
C GLU A 6 -43.60 98.00 -19.28
N GLU A 7 -43.23 96.93 -20.02
CA GLU A 7 -44.01 95.71 -20.27
C GLU A 7 -43.21 94.65 -21.11
N LYS A 8 -43.84 93.47 -21.31
CA LYS A 8 -43.37 92.14 -21.80
C LYS A 8 -43.02 91.99 -23.31
N PHE A 9 -42.56 90.76 -23.64
CA PHE A 9 -42.51 89.97 -24.91
C PHE A 9 -41.06 89.61 -25.31
N GLY A 10 -40.64 88.41 -25.75
CA GLY A 10 -41.23 87.11 -26.05
C GLY A 10 -40.32 86.33 -27.04
N LYS A 11 -39.83 85.13 -26.65
CA LYS A 11 -39.42 83.93 -27.46
C LYS A 11 -38.31 83.95 -28.56
N VAL A 12 -37.31 83.04 -28.35
CA VAL A 12 -36.88 81.88 -29.21
C VAL A 12 -35.67 82.00 -30.20
N LEU A 13 -34.70 81.05 -30.02
CA LEU A 13 -33.63 80.49 -30.91
C LEU A 13 -32.52 81.45 -31.39
N GLY A 14 -31.21 81.14 -31.44
CA GLY A 14 -30.35 79.96 -31.23
C GLY A 14 -29.01 80.23 -31.94
N TYR A 15 -27.86 79.72 -31.45
CA TYR A 15 -26.74 79.15 -32.23
C TYR A 15 -25.52 78.82 -31.33
N SER A 16 -24.93 77.67 -31.66
CA SER A 16 -23.92 76.89 -30.96
C SER A 16 -22.49 77.39 -31.11
N PHE A 17 -21.61 77.03 -30.17
CA PHE A 17 -20.20 76.74 -30.48
C PHE A 17 -19.81 75.37 -29.93
N LEU A 18 -19.74 74.41 -30.84
CA LEU A 18 -19.17 73.06 -30.68
C LEU A 18 -17.64 73.20 -30.79
N VAL A 19 -16.90 72.77 -29.76
CA VAL A 19 -15.47 72.44 -29.92
C VAL A 19 -15.39 70.97 -30.28
N ALA A 20 -15.11 70.69 -31.55
CA ALA A 20 -14.85 69.35 -32.05
C ALA A 20 -13.46 68.88 -31.58
N LYS A 21 -13.42 67.87 -30.71
CA LYS A 21 -12.19 67.07 -30.51
C LYS A 21 -11.92 66.28 -31.79
N THR A 22 -10.68 66.31 -32.27
CA THR A 22 -10.30 65.58 -33.48
C THR A 22 -10.27 64.06 -33.22
N LYS A 23 -10.72 63.26 -34.19
CA LYS A 23 -10.79 61.79 -34.13
C LYS A 23 -9.47 61.11 -33.69
N ASN A 24 -8.32 61.75 -33.93
CA ASN A 24 -7.02 61.22 -33.54
C ASN A 24 -6.72 61.36 -32.03
N GLU A 25 -7.22 62.42 -31.37
CA GLU A 25 -7.09 62.55 -29.91
C GLU A 25 -7.97 61.54 -29.18
N GLU A 26 -9.21 61.32 -29.64
CA GLU A 26 -10.09 60.29 -29.09
C GLU A 26 -9.49 58.88 -29.22
N ARG A 27 -8.83 58.57 -30.35
CA ARG A 27 -8.17 57.28 -30.58
C ARG A 27 -6.95 57.08 -29.68
N ARG A 28 -6.20 58.15 -29.39
CA ARG A 28 -5.03 58.14 -28.52
C ARG A 28 -5.43 58.02 -27.04
N THR A 29 -6.50 58.70 -26.60
CA THR A 29 -7.09 58.48 -25.27
C THR A 29 -7.71 57.09 -25.11
N LYS A 30 -8.34 56.52 -26.15
CA LYS A 30 -8.92 55.16 -26.11
C LYS A 30 -7.86 54.06 -26.03
N ASN A 31 -6.75 54.19 -26.76
CA ASN A 31 -5.63 53.25 -26.64
C ASN A 31 -4.95 53.36 -25.26
N ASN A 32 -4.76 54.57 -24.73
CA ASN A 32 -4.17 54.75 -23.40
C ASN A 32 -5.09 54.23 -22.27
N SER A 33 -6.42 54.34 -22.40
CA SER A 33 -7.38 53.75 -21.46
C SER A 33 -7.46 52.23 -21.54
N GLY A 34 -7.23 51.64 -22.73
CA GLY A 34 -7.17 50.20 -22.90
C GLY A 34 -5.92 49.58 -22.25
N VAL A 35 -4.77 50.23 -22.39
CA VAL A 35 -3.50 49.81 -21.77
C VAL A 35 -3.54 49.97 -20.24
N THR A 36 -4.14 51.04 -19.71
CA THR A 36 -4.31 51.19 -18.25
C THR A 36 -5.26 50.16 -17.67
N LEU A 37 -6.32 49.78 -18.40
CA LEU A 37 -7.25 48.76 -17.91
C LEU A 37 -6.65 47.34 -17.97
N ILE A 38 -5.82 47.03 -18.97
CA ILE A 38 -5.02 45.79 -19.01
C ILE A 38 -4.04 45.75 -17.83
N GLY A 39 -3.37 46.88 -17.53
CA GLY A 39 -2.49 46.98 -16.37
C GLY A 39 -3.21 46.77 -15.03
N ILE A 40 -4.42 47.30 -14.88
CA ILE A 40 -5.26 47.10 -13.68
C ILE A 40 -5.72 45.63 -13.58
N ILE A 41 -6.10 44.99 -14.69
CA ILE A 41 -6.50 43.57 -14.70
C ILE A 41 -5.31 42.67 -14.35
N ALA A 42 -4.15 42.92 -14.95
CA ALA A 42 -2.92 42.20 -14.62
C ALA A 42 -2.58 42.39 -13.13
N ALA A 43 -2.72 43.61 -12.59
CA ALA A 43 -2.49 43.88 -11.18
C ALA A 43 -3.49 43.16 -10.25
N ILE A 44 -4.77 43.08 -10.61
CA ILE A 44 -5.79 42.35 -9.82
C ILE A 44 -5.51 40.84 -9.83
N VAL A 45 -5.15 40.27 -10.99
CA VAL A 45 -4.78 38.84 -11.09
C VAL A 45 -3.48 38.56 -10.31
N ILE A 46 -2.47 39.44 -10.43
CA ILE A 46 -1.21 39.33 -9.68
C ILE A 46 -1.45 39.48 -8.17
N MET A 47 -2.32 40.39 -7.73
CA MET A 47 -2.67 40.53 -6.31
C MET A 47 -3.46 39.33 -5.77
N GLY A 48 -4.31 38.69 -6.57
CA GLY A 48 -4.93 37.41 -6.22
C GLY A 48 -3.90 36.28 -6.05
N LEU A 49 -2.92 36.22 -6.95
CA LEU A 49 -1.81 35.26 -6.89
C LEU A 49 -0.85 35.52 -5.71
N LEU A 50 -0.56 36.79 -5.40
CA LEU A 50 0.25 37.17 -4.24
C LEU A 50 -0.49 36.92 -2.92
N GLY A 51 -1.81 37.10 -2.88
CA GLY A 51 -2.64 36.73 -1.72
C GLY A 51 -2.58 35.23 -1.39
N ALA A 52 -2.61 34.38 -2.43
CA ALA A 52 -2.36 32.94 -2.28
C ALA A 52 -0.92 32.65 -1.81
N GLY A 53 0.06 33.40 -2.33
CA GLY A 53 1.47 33.32 -1.92
C GLY A 53 1.72 33.65 -0.44
N VAL A 54 1.06 34.67 0.10
CA VAL A 54 1.21 35.10 1.50
C VAL A 54 0.50 34.14 2.47
N LEU A 55 -0.61 33.50 2.06
CA LEU A 55 -1.27 32.46 2.85
C LEU A 55 -0.38 31.21 3.03
N MET A 56 0.48 30.91 2.05
CA MET A 56 1.41 29.77 2.09
C MET A 56 2.60 29.95 3.06
N LEU A 57 2.93 31.19 3.48
CA LEU A 57 4.16 31.46 4.25
C LEU A 57 3.99 31.37 5.78
N VAL A 58 2.77 31.17 6.28
CA VAL A 58 2.48 31.11 7.72
C VAL A 58 1.95 29.72 8.10
N SER A 59 2.86 28.77 8.39
CA SER A 59 2.65 27.67 9.37
C SER A 59 3.82 26.68 9.37
N THR A 60 4.78 26.88 10.28
CA THR A 60 5.67 25.79 10.71
C THR A 60 5.08 25.16 11.96
N GLY A 61 4.39 24.03 11.78
CA GLY A 61 3.86 23.19 12.86
C GLY A 61 2.43 22.71 12.59
N SER A 62 2.26 21.42 12.31
CA SER A 62 1.01 20.69 11.97
C SER A 62 0.46 20.95 10.55
N MET A 63 0.88 20.13 9.58
CA MET A 63 0.63 20.39 8.16
C MET A 63 0.19 19.13 7.40
N GLU A 64 -1.09 18.76 7.46
CA GLU A 64 -1.74 18.02 6.35
C GLU A 64 -3.20 18.45 6.20
N SER A 65 -3.97 18.49 7.29
CA SER A 65 -5.35 19.02 7.31
C SER A 65 -5.41 20.54 7.06
N ILE A 66 -4.40 21.28 7.55
CA ILE A 66 -4.26 22.73 7.33
C ILE A 66 -3.75 23.01 5.90
N GLN A 67 -2.87 22.16 5.36
CA GLN A 67 -2.42 22.31 3.97
C GLN A 67 -3.59 22.08 3.01
N THR A 68 -4.33 20.97 3.09
CA THR A 68 -5.49 20.69 2.23
C THR A 68 -6.55 21.81 2.23
N LEU A 69 -6.84 22.41 3.39
CA LEU A 69 -7.68 23.60 3.50
C LEU A 69 -7.09 24.82 2.77
N ASN A 70 -5.79 25.07 2.89
CA ASN A 70 -5.11 26.22 2.29
C ASN A 70 -5.00 26.15 0.75
N TRP A 71 -4.81 24.96 0.17
CA TRP A 71 -4.73 24.79 -1.29
C TRP A 71 -6.11 24.91 -1.95
N GLY A 72 -7.15 24.29 -1.37
CA GLY A 72 -8.52 24.45 -1.83
C GLY A 72 -8.99 25.90 -1.73
N GLN A 73 -8.71 26.59 -0.62
CA GLN A 73 -9.02 28.00 -0.44
C GLN A 73 -8.28 28.90 -1.43
N SER A 74 -7.01 28.60 -1.74
CA SER A 74 -6.22 29.35 -2.73
C SER A 74 -6.77 29.16 -4.16
N PHE A 75 -7.20 27.95 -4.50
CA PHE A 75 -7.85 27.67 -5.79
C PHE A 75 -9.20 28.38 -5.91
N TYR A 76 -10.07 28.27 -4.90
CA TYR A 76 -11.36 28.98 -4.89
C TYR A 76 -11.20 30.51 -4.84
N ALA A 77 -10.15 31.03 -4.19
CA ALA A 77 -9.82 32.46 -4.22
C ALA A 77 -9.38 32.92 -5.62
N ALA A 78 -8.58 32.11 -6.33
CA ALA A 78 -8.21 32.38 -7.71
C ALA A 78 -9.42 32.31 -8.65
N GLU A 79 -10.29 31.31 -8.52
CA GLU A 79 -11.55 31.24 -9.28
C GLU A 79 -12.48 32.40 -8.99
N SER A 80 -12.59 32.81 -7.72
CA SER A 80 -13.39 33.97 -7.30
C SER A 80 -12.85 35.28 -7.90
N GLY A 81 -11.52 35.48 -7.90
CA GLY A 81 -10.88 36.63 -8.52
C GLY A 81 -11.10 36.71 -10.03
N VAL A 82 -11.03 35.56 -10.72
CA VAL A 82 -11.30 35.45 -12.16
C VAL A 82 -12.79 35.64 -12.48
N SER A 83 -13.68 35.12 -11.63
CA SER A 83 -15.14 35.31 -11.75
C SER A 83 -15.53 36.78 -11.55
N ALA A 84 -14.93 37.47 -10.57
CA ALA A 84 -15.10 38.90 -10.35
C ALA A 84 -14.59 39.73 -11.55
N ALA A 85 -13.44 39.35 -12.12
CA ALA A 85 -12.92 39.97 -13.35
C ALA A 85 -13.87 39.75 -14.55
N ARG A 86 -14.45 38.55 -14.69
CA ARG A 86 -15.46 38.23 -15.72
C ARG A 86 -16.72 39.08 -15.57
N ALA A 87 -17.24 39.21 -14.35
CA ALA A 87 -18.42 40.03 -14.04
C ALA A 87 -18.17 41.51 -14.32
N TYR A 88 -16.99 42.03 -13.93
CA TYR A 88 -16.59 43.40 -14.22
C TYR A 88 -16.49 43.66 -15.73
N MET A 89 -15.91 42.74 -16.50
CA MET A 89 -15.80 42.88 -17.96
C MET A 89 -17.15 42.81 -18.68
N ALA A 90 -18.09 41.98 -18.22
CA ALA A 90 -19.43 41.87 -18.80
C ALA A 90 -20.20 43.21 -18.77
N THR A 91 -19.90 44.10 -17.82
CA THR A 91 -20.53 45.43 -17.70
C THR A 91 -19.85 46.54 -18.51
N LYS A 92 -18.69 46.26 -19.12
CA LYS A 92 -17.85 47.25 -19.84
C LYS A 92 -17.58 46.86 -21.30
N THR A 93 -18.31 45.88 -21.82
CA THR A 93 -18.20 45.29 -23.15
C THR A 93 -18.47 46.29 -24.28
N THR A 94 -17.46 47.04 -24.72
CA THR A 94 -17.53 47.64 -26.08
C THR A 94 -16.20 47.76 -26.85
N TRP A 95 -14.99 47.47 -26.31
CA TRP A 95 -13.76 47.90 -27.03
C TRP A 95 -12.50 47.02 -26.93
N TYR A 96 -12.59 45.69 -27.09
CA TYR A 96 -11.38 44.83 -27.07
C TYR A 96 -11.18 44.00 -28.36
N THR A 97 -10.07 44.25 -29.05
CA THR A 97 -9.69 43.60 -30.32
C THR A 97 -8.39 42.78 -30.25
N ASN A 98 -7.77 42.61 -29.08
CA ASN A 98 -6.55 41.81 -28.93
C ASN A 98 -6.79 40.56 -28.07
N SER A 99 -6.29 39.42 -28.54
CA SER A 99 -6.20 38.20 -27.76
C SER A 99 -4.92 38.20 -26.93
N SER A 100 -4.98 37.71 -25.70
CA SER A 100 -3.82 37.59 -24.82
C SER A 100 -3.94 36.30 -24.03
N THR A 101 -2.85 35.54 -23.98
CA THR A 101 -2.77 34.29 -23.22
C THR A 101 -1.93 34.56 -21.98
N ILE A 102 -2.49 34.29 -20.80
CA ILE A 102 -1.76 34.33 -19.54
C ILE A 102 -1.57 32.88 -19.09
N THR A 103 -0.33 32.49 -18.92
CA THR A 103 0.07 31.17 -18.42
C THR A 103 0.72 31.36 -17.06
N GLY A 104 0.40 30.49 -16.12
CA GLY A 104 1.17 30.37 -14.89
C GLY A 104 0.96 29.02 -14.23
N ALA A 105 1.72 28.80 -13.16
CA ALA A 105 1.68 27.57 -12.40
C ALA A 105 1.59 27.90 -10.91
N VAL A 106 0.85 27.08 -10.17
CA VAL A 106 0.84 27.08 -8.71
C VAL A 106 1.10 25.63 -8.28
N GLY A 107 2.32 25.36 -7.81
CA GLY A 107 2.78 23.97 -7.63
C GLY A 107 2.76 23.21 -8.96
N SER A 108 2.17 22.01 -8.96
CA SER A 108 2.05 21.15 -10.15
C SER A 108 0.82 21.47 -11.02
N ALA A 109 -0.04 22.40 -10.61
CA ALA A 109 -1.19 22.82 -11.40
C ALA A 109 -0.78 23.91 -12.41
N SER A 110 -1.08 23.69 -13.69
CA SER A 110 -0.90 24.70 -14.74
C SER A 110 -2.23 25.39 -15.07
N PHE A 111 -2.19 26.71 -15.27
CA PHE A 111 -3.34 27.49 -15.73
C PHE A 111 -3.02 28.18 -17.05
N ILE A 112 -3.99 28.14 -17.97
CA ILE A 112 -3.98 28.87 -19.23
C ILE A 112 -5.29 29.65 -19.32
N ALA A 113 -5.19 30.97 -19.26
CA ALA A 113 -6.32 31.86 -19.48
C ALA A 113 -6.16 32.54 -20.84
N THR A 114 -7.03 32.19 -21.79
CA THR A 114 -7.06 32.82 -23.12
C THR A 114 -8.16 33.88 -23.14
N LEU A 115 -7.78 35.14 -23.28
CA LEU A 115 -8.71 36.24 -23.50
C LEU A 115 -9.00 36.34 -25.00
N ASN A 116 -10.27 36.13 -25.39
CA ASN A 116 -10.69 36.25 -26.79
C ASN A 116 -11.31 37.61 -27.10
N THR A 117 -11.22 38.01 -28.36
CA THR A 117 -11.90 39.20 -28.86
C THR A 117 -13.40 39.02 -28.75
N HIS A 118 -14.10 40.02 -28.19
CA HIS A 118 -15.55 40.03 -27.92
C HIS A 118 -16.06 39.07 -26.82
N GLY A 119 -15.39 39.06 -25.67
CA GLY A 119 -16.12 39.02 -24.39
C GLY A 119 -16.38 37.65 -23.75
N GLY A 120 -15.56 36.64 -24.02
CA GLY A 120 -15.62 35.37 -23.31
C GLY A 120 -14.24 34.89 -22.86
N ILE A 121 -14.13 34.51 -21.58
CA ILE A 121 -13.07 33.60 -21.11
C ILE A 121 -13.54 32.19 -21.46
N THR A 122 -12.96 31.56 -22.47
CA THR A 122 -13.45 30.28 -23.04
C THR A 122 -12.78 29.02 -22.48
N SER A 123 -11.78 29.14 -21.59
CA SER A 123 -11.27 27.99 -20.84
C SER A 123 -10.76 28.42 -19.47
N VAL A 124 -11.16 27.69 -18.44
CA VAL A 124 -10.60 27.72 -17.08
C VAL A 124 -10.18 26.29 -16.81
N GLY A 125 -8.87 26.01 -16.84
CA GLY A 125 -8.25 24.76 -16.40
C GLY A 125 -8.66 23.48 -17.12
N SER A 126 -7.75 22.83 -17.84
CA SER A 126 -7.84 21.38 -18.00
C SER A 126 -7.35 20.75 -16.70
N LYS A 127 -8.24 20.13 -15.95
CA LYS A 127 -7.87 19.22 -14.85
C LYS A 127 -7.19 18.01 -15.49
N ASP A 128 -5.89 17.85 -15.28
CA ASP A 128 -5.25 16.58 -15.58
C ASP A 128 -5.64 15.60 -14.47
N GLU A 129 -6.74 14.90 -14.70
CA GLU A 129 -7.37 14.00 -13.73
C GLU A 129 -6.45 12.82 -13.36
N ALA A 130 -5.50 12.47 -14.23
CA ALA A 130 -4.49 11.44 -13.99
C ALA A 130 -3.36 11.91 -13.04
N GLN A 131 -2.98 13.19 -13.08
CA GLN A 131 -1.96 13.74 -12.17
C GLN A 131 -2.54 14.14 -10.80
N TRP A 132 -3.82 14.52 -10.74
CA TRP A 132 -4.48 14.78 -9.45
C TRP A 132 -4.72 13.49 -8.66
N THR A 133 -5.05 12.38 -9.31
CA THR A 133 -5.23 11.10 -8.61
C THR A 133 -3.92 10.45 -8.15
N SER A 134 -2.76 10.90 -8.65
CA SER A 134 -1.45 10.45 -8.15
C SER A 134 -0.95 11.24 -6.93
N ILE A 135 -1.35 12.51 -6.78
CA ILE A 135 -1.00 13.37 -5.62
C ILE A 135 -1.91 13.09 -4.40
N TRP A 136 -3.07 12.47 -4.62
CA TRP A 136 -4.10 12.21 -3.60
C TRP A 136 -4.15 10.75 -3.10
N ARG A 137 -3.05 10.00 -3.22
CA ARG A 137 -2.98 8.76 -2.45
C ARG A 137 -2.87 9.15 -0.98
N PRO A 138 -3.61 8.49 -0.07
CA PRO A 138 -3.28 8.60 1.35
C PRO A 138 -1.78 8.30 1.51
N THR A 139 -1.16 8.79 2.58
CA THR A 139 0.22 8.48 2.97
C THR A 139 0.41 7.00 3.34
N TRP A 140 -0.45 6.13 2.81
CA TRP A 140 -0.51 4.69 2.93
C TRP A 140 -1.54 4.20 1.89
N HIS A 141 -1.32 3.01 1.36
CA HIS A 141 -2.31 2.26 0.56
C HIS A 141 -1.99 0.78 0.72
N ALA A 142 -2.81 -0.11 0.18
CA ALA A 142 -2.44 -1.51 0.12
C ALA A 142 -2.55 -2.06 -1.29
N MET A 143 -1.70 -3.02 -1.61
CA MET A 143 -1.70 -3.69 -2.88
C MET A 143 -2.02 -5.17 -2.70
N LEU A 144 -3.00 -5.63 -3.44
CA LEU A 144 -3.26 -7.05 -3.64
C LEU A 144 -2.64 -7.45 -4.97
N VAL A 145 -1.72 -8.42 -4.97
CA VAL A 145 -1.22 -9.09 -6.17
C VAL A 145 -1.70 -10.53 -6.15
N TYR A 146 -2.20 -11.03 -7.28
CA TYR A 146 -2.84 -12.33 -7.34
C TYR A 146 -2.75 -12.99 -8.72
N GLY A 147 -2.82 -14.31 -8.74
CA GLY A 147 -2.97 -15.10 -9.94
C GLY A 147 -4.43 -15.27 -10.33
N SER A 148 -4.71 -15.07 -11.63
CA SER A 148 -6.03 -15.23 -12.23
C SER A 148 -5.98 -16.21 -13.41
N GLY A 149 -7.00 -17.05 -13.52
CA GLY A 149 -7.32 -17.90 -14.65
C GLY A 149 -8.12 -17.18 -15.75
N VAL A 150 -8.63 -15.95 -15.49
CA VAL A 150 -9.34 -15.15 -16.49
C VAL A 150 -8.33 -14.55 -17.46
N ASN A 151 -8.01 -15.29 -18.52
CA ASN A 151 -7.65 -14.79 -19.84
C ASN A 151 -7.62 -15.99 -20.79
N THR A 152 -8.02 -15.78 -22.05
CA THR A 152 -7.99 -16.80 -23.11
C THR A 152 -6.68 -17.59 -23.09
N PRO A 153 -6.62 -18.83 -23.59
CA PRO A 153 -5.44 -19.72 -23.47
C PRO A 153 -4.07 -19.12 -23.90
N TYR A 154 -4.05 -17.94 -24.52
CA TYR A 154 -2.88 -17.18 -24.94
C TYR A 154 -2.42 -16.06 -23.98
N ASN A 155 -3.20 -15.66 -22.97
CA ASN A 155 -2.88 -14.55 -22.03
C ASN A 155 -2.82 -14.99 -20.55
N ARG A 156 -2.69 -16.29 -20.27
CA ARG A 156 -2.36 -16.78 -18.92
C ARG A 156 -0.89 -16.48 -18.61
N GLY A 157 -0.63 -15.71 -17.56
CA GLY A 157 0.73 -15.28 -17.17
C GLY A 157 0.91 -13.78 -17.00
N PHE A 158 -0.18 -13.06 -16.72
CA PHE A 158 -0.14 -11.74 -16.12
C PHE A 158 -0.58 -11.89 -14.67
N PRO A 159 0.29 -11.66 -13.67
CA PRO A 159 -0.19 -11.40 -12.32
C PRO A 159 -1.15 -10.21 -12.39
N ARG A 160 -2.28 -10.32 -11.70
CA ARG A 160 -3.25 -9.23 -11.58
C ARG A 160 -3.00 -8.49 -10.28
N TYR A 161 -3.42 -7.24 -10.23
CA TYR A 161 -3.35 -6.47 -9.01
C TYR A 161 -4.53 -5.52 -8.85
N ARG A 162 -4.77 -5.15 -7.60
CA ARG A 162 -5.71 -4.11 -7.17
C ARG A 162 -5.03 -3.24 -6.10
N ILE A 163 -5.45 -2.00 -6.00
CA ILE A 163 -4.96 -1.04 -5.00
C ILE A 163 -6.14 -0.66 -4.10
N TRP A 164 -5.94 -0.77 -2.79
CA TRP A 164 -6.86 -0.33 -1.77
C TRP A 164 -6.57 1.12 -1.41
N ASP A 165 -7.59 1.97 -1.49
CA ASP A 165 -7.48 3.41 -1.22
C ASP A 165 -7.86 3.80 0.22
N GLY A 166 -8.18 2.82 1.07
CA GLY A 166 -8.68 3.03 2.43
C GLY A 166 -10.18 2.74 2.59
N SER A 167 -10.92 2.61 1.49
CA SER A 167 -12.36 2.37 1.47
C SER A 167 -12.80 1.32 0.46
N VAL A 168 -12.18 1.29 -0.73
CA VAL A 168 -12.53 0.35 -1.80
C VAL A 168 -11.28 -0.15 -2.54
N TRP A 169 -11.38 -1.32 -3.14
CA TRP A 169 -10.39 -1.80 -4.10
C TRP A 169 -10.59 -1.17 -5.48
N SER A 170 -9.50 -0.82 -6.14
CA SER A 170 -9.52 -0.45 -7.55
C SER A 170 -10.05 -1.59 -8.43
N SER A 171 -10.49 -1.24 -9.65
CA SER A 171 -10.68 -2.22 -10.72
C SER A 171 -9.41 -3.06 -10.95
N PRO A 172 -9.54 -4.33 -11.34
CA PRO A 172 -8.39 -5.22 -11.50
C PRO A 172 -7.56 -4.84 -12.73
N SER A 173 -6.24 -4.75 -12.55
CA SER A 173 -5.26 -4.42 -13.59
C SER A 173 -4.21 -5.52 -13.75
N ASN A 174 -3.41 -5.47 -14.82
CA ASN A 174 -2.36 -6.45 -15.09
C ASN A 174 -0.99 -5.89 -14.74
N ALA A 175 -0.18 -6.68 -14.04
CA ALA A 175 1.26 -6.47 -13.90
C ALA A 175 2.01 -6.88 -15.18
N SER A 176 3.33 -6.81 -15.19
CA SER A 176 4.12 -7.27 -16.33
C SER A 176 3.90 -8.76 -16.60
N SER A 177 3.89 -9.13 -17.88
CA SER A 177 3.74 -10.53 -18.29
C SER A 177 4.94 -11.35 -17.85
N ILE A 178 4.70 -12.46 -17.15
CA ILE A 178 5.71 -13.47 -16.85
C ILE A 178 5.82 -14.52 -17.96
N GLY A 179 5.15 -14.33 -19.10
CA GLY A 179 5.15 -15.21 -20.26
C GLY A 179 3.85 -16.01 -20.43
N ASN A 180 3.75 -16.77 -21.53
CA ASN A 180 2.50 -17.43 -21.90
C ASN A 180 2.24 -18.73 -21.12
N ASN A 181 0.96 -19.01 -20.89
CA ASN A 181 0.43 -20.20 -20.22
C ASN A 181 1.02 -20.45 -18.81
N ARG A 182 1.11 -19.40 -18.00
CA ARG A 182 1.67 -19.46 -16.63
C ARG A 182 0.57 -19.32 -15.59
N TYR A 183 0.29 -20.40 -14.87
CA TYR A 183 -0.54 -20.39 -13.67
C TYR A 183 0.34 -20.00 -12.49
N ILE A 184 -0.07 -18.99 -11.74
CA ILE A 184 0.68 -18.54 -10.55
C ILE A 184 0.26 -19.41 -9.38
N ASN A 185 1.24 -20.08 -8.76
CA ASN A 185 1.04 -20.91 -7.57
C ASN A 185 1.25 -20.12 -6.28
N TRP A 186 2.24 -19.21 -6.29
CA TRP A 186 2.64 -18.44 -5.12
C TRP A 186 2.85 -16.99 -5.51
N VAL A 187 2.39 -16.08 -4.64
CA VAL A 187 2.69 -14.65 -4.71
C VAL A 187 3.29 -14.22 -3.38
N VAL A 188 4.38 -13.48 -3.45
CA VAL A 188 4.90 -12.68 -2.34
C VAL A 188 4.93 -11.24 -2.81
N VAL A 189 4.27 -10.34 -2.10
CA VAL A 189 4.36 -8.90 -2.33
C VAL A 189 4.75 -8.19 -1.05
N LYS A 190 5.66 -7.22 -1.15
CA LYS A 190 6.11 -6.38 -0.03
C LYS A 190 6.17 -4.93 -0.47
N ALA A 191 5.83 -4.03 0.44
CA ALA A 191 5.94 -2.59 0.24
C ALA A 191 7.31 -2.09 0.74
N CYS A 192 7.92 -1.17 0.01
CA CYS A 192 9.13 -0.49 0.47
C CYS A 192 8.79 0.43 1.66
N PRO A 193 9.59 0.43 2.74
CA PRO A 193 9.38 1.33 3.89
C PRO A 193 9.80 2.78 3.60
N LYS A 194 10.51 3.03 2.49
CA LYS A 194 11.10 4.35 2.15
C LYS A 194 10.58 4.99 0.86
N ARG A 195 9.85 4.25 0.03
CA ARG A 195 9.43 4.68 -1.31
C ARG A 195 8.05 4.15 -1.63
N ASP A 196 7.28 4.86 -2.46
CA ASP A 196 6.02 4.35 -3.03
C ASP A 196 6.35 3.26 -4.07
N GLU A 197 6.74 2.09 -3.57
CA GLU A 197 7.30 1.00 -4.34
C GLU A 197 6.84 -0.33 -3.74
N TYR A 198 6.52 -1.29 -4.60
CA TYR A 198 6.25 -2.66 -4.20
C TYR A 198 7.12 -3.60 -5.02
N ILE A 199 7.57 -4.68 -4.41
CA ILE A 199 8.11 -5.82 -5.15
C ILE A 199 7.15 -6.98 -5.03
N ALA A 200 6.83 -7.57 -6.17
CA ALA A 200 6.12 -8.83 -6.26
C ALA A 200 7.03 -9.92 -6.84
N ALA A 201 7.22 -10.99 -6.07
CA ALA A 201 7.80 -12.25 -6.54
C ALA A 201 6.68 -13.27 -6.76
N THR A 202 6.75 -14.00 -7.87
CA THR A 202 5.76 -15.03 -8.22
C THR A 202 6.44 -16.33 -8.56
N ILE A 203 5.84 -17.46 -8.15
CA ILE A 203 6.21 -18.79 -8.61
C ILE A 203 5.11 -19.29 -9.55
N ASP A 204 5.47 -19.58 -10.79
CA ASP A 204 4.54 -20.21 -11.73
C ASP A 204 4.53 -21.76 -11.62
N ALA A 205 3.50 -22.40 -12.16
CA ALA A 205 3.34 -23.85 -12.17
C ALA A 205 4.47 -24.59 -12.92
N ASN A 206 5.26 -23.87 -13.73
CA ASN A 206 6.45 -24.40 -14.41
C ASN A 206 7.73 -24.13 -13.60
N ARG A 207 7.59 -23.77 -12.31
CA ARG A 207 8.65 -23.59 -11.31
C ARG A 207 9.50 -22.35 -11.47
N ARG A 208 9.13 -21.38 -12.30
CA ARG A 208 9.94 -20.16 -12.46
C ARG A 208 9.58 -19.14 -11.39
N VAL A 209 10.62 -18.54 -10.82
CA VAL A 209 10.53 -17.40 -9.92
C VAL A 209 10.79 -16.13 -10.73
N MET A 210 9.80 -15.24 -10.76
CA MET A 210 9.89 -13.94 -11.44
C MET A 210 9.61 -12.85 -10.42
N ALA A 211 10.46 -11.83 -10.36
CA ALA A 211 10.25 -10.62 -9.56
C ALA A 211 10.01 -9.42 -10.46
N GLN A 212 9.20 -8.48 -10.02
CA GLN A 212 8.95 -7.20 -10.70
C GLN A 212 8.66 -6.11 -9.69
N VAL A 213 8.86 -4.87 -10.11
CA VAL A 213 8.76 -3.68 -9.26
C VAL A 213 7.56 -2.85 -9.72
N TRP A 214 6.70 -2.46 -8.79
CA TRP A 214 5.69 -1.43 -9.01
C TRP A 214 6.25 -0.11 -8.50
N ARG A 215 6.24 0.92 -9.34
CA ARG A 215 6.61 2.29 -9.02
C ARG A 215 5.96 3.25 -9.99
N ASP A 216 5.75 4.49 -9.55
CA ASP A 216 5.27 5.57 -10.42
C ASP A 216 3.95 5.19 -11.17
N GLY A 217 3.09 4.40 -10.52
CA GLY A 217 1.80 3.98 -11.09
C GLY A 217 1.84 2.74 -11.99
N SER A 218 2.98 2.10 -12.20
CA SER A 218 3.13 0.99 -13.16
C SER A 218 4.07 -0.11 -12.70
N TRP A 219 3.89 -1.32 -13.25
CA TRP A 219 4.81 -2.45 -13.05
C TRP A 219 5.90 -2.46 -14.12
N GLY A 220 7.14 -2.65 -13.72
CA GLY A 220 8.32 -2.72 -14.57
C GLY A 220 9.41 -3.62 -13.98
N ASP A 221 10.63 -3.48 -14.52
CA ASP A 221 11.85 -4.12 -13.99
C ASP A 221 11.69 -5.63 -13.73
N LEU A 222 11.09 -6.33 -14.70
CA LEU A 222 10.85 -7.75 -14.61
C LEU A 222 12.18 -8.53 -14.66
N GLN A 223 12.43 -9.33 -13.63
CA GLN A 223 13.64 -10.12 -13.45
C GLN A 223 13.29 -11.60 -13.29
N THR A 224 14.01 -12.48 -14.00
CA THR A 224 14.02 -13.91 -13.69
C THR A 224 15.01 -14.16 -12.56
N ILE A 225 14.51 -14.68 -11.43
CA ILE A 225 15.32 -14.89 -10.22
C ILE A 225 15.91 -16.29 -10.22
N ALA A 226 15.04 -17.31 -10.36
CA ALA A 226 15.42 -18.70 -10.19
C ALA A 226 14.41 -19.65 -10.87
N SER A 227 14.74 -20.94 -10.84
CA SER A 227 13.78 -22.02 -11.06
C SER A 227 13.78 -22.94 -9.85
N VAL A 228 12.68 -22.97 -9.10
CA VAL A 228 12.56 -23.83 -7.92
C VAL A 228 12.56 -25.31 -8.31
N ASN A 229 12.96 -26.19 -7.40
CA ASN A 229 12.88 -27.64 -7.64
C ASN A 229 11.42 -28.11 -7.80
N ASN A 230 10.53 -27.60 -6.95
CA ASN A 230 9.12 -27.99 -6.88
C ASN A 230 8.21 -26.77 -6.65
N ALA A 231 7.27 -26.51 -7.56
CA ALA A 231 6.33 -25.39 -7.46
C ALA A 231 5.20 -25.61 -6.44
N ALA A 232 5.18 -26.76 -5.75
CA ALA A 232 4.29 -27.03 -4.62
C ALA A 232 4.71 -26.30 -3.34
N TYR A 233 5.91 -25.71 -3.29
CA TYR A 233 6.44 -25.05 -2.09
C TYR A 233 6.82 -23.61 -2.40
N ARG A 234 6.66 -22.72 -1.41
CA ARG A 234 7.01 -21.31 -1.51
C ARG A 234 8.50 -21.12 -1.27
N GLY A 235 9.30 -21.59 -2.21
CA GLY A 235 10.76 -21.42 -2.21
C GLY A 235 11.21 -20.02 -2.57
N VAL A 236 10.44 -18.97 -2.23
CA VAL A 236 10.80 -17.57 -2.44
C VAL A 236 10.20 -16.71 -1.34
N ASP A 237 10.96 -15.71 -0.90
CA ASP A 237 10.41 -14.60 -0.12
C ASP A 237 11.08 -13.28 -0.52
N VAL A 238 10.49 -12.18 -0.08
CA VAL A 238 10.97 -10.82 -0.29
C VAL A 238 11.01 -10.10 1.05
N ALA A 239 12.04 -9.31 1.27
CA ALA A 239 12.16 -8.39 2.41
C ALA A 239 12.82 -7.10 1.95
N TYR A 240 12.53 -5.99 2.63
CA TYR A 240 13.21 -4.72 2.40
C TYR A 240 14.13 -4.43 3.57
N GLU A 241 15.36 -4.02 3.30
CA GLU A 241 16.22 -3.38 4.30
C GLU A 241 15.54 -2.09 4.78
N SER A 242 15.40 -1.93 6.10
CA SER A 242 14.53 -0.89 6.65
C SER A 242 15.14 0.50 6.59
N LEU A 243 16.47 0.65 6.57
CA LEU A 243 17.12 1.96 6.47
C LEU A 243 17.37 2.37 5.01
N SER A 244 18.01 1.51 4.23
CA SER A 244 18.33 1.76 2.81
C SER A 244 17.07 1.76 1.94
N GLY A 245 16.08 0.94 2.30
CA GLY A 245 14.94 0.62 1.47
C GLY A 245 15.30 -0.28 0.30
N ASP A 246 16.47 -0.91 0.26
CA ASP A 246 16.82 -1.89 -0.77
C ASP A 246 16.03 -3.18 -0.54
N ALA A 247 15.57 -3.81 -1.61
CA ALA A 247 14.80 -5.04 -1.50
C ALA A 247 15.67 -6.25 -1.78
N MET A 248 15.50 -7.28 -0.97
CA MET A 248 16.13 -8.56 -1.12
C MET A 248 15.10 -9.62 -1.52
N VAL A 249 15.36 -10.29 -2.64
CA VAL A 249 14.60 -11.47 -3.09
C VAL A 249 15.49 -12.69 -2.95
N VAL A 250 15.09 -13.61 -2.06
CA VAL A 250 15.78 -14.88 -1.86
C VAL A 250 14.92 -16.01 -2.43
N ALA A 251 15.50 -16.84 -3.29
CA ALA A 251 14.77 -17.93 -3.93
C ALA A 251 15.58 -19.23 -3.96
N ALA A 252 14.90 -20.35 -3.73
CA ALA A 252 15.41 -21.67 -4.05
C ALA A 252 15.66 -21.78 -5.56
N ASP A 253 16.86 -22.20 -5.96
CA ASP A 253 17.29 -22.30 -7.35
C ASP A 253 17.53 -23.75 -7.81
N GLY A 254 17.10 -24.70 -6.99
CA GLY A 254 17.34 -26.12 -7.19
C GLY A 254 18.62 -26.62 -6.52
N ASP A 255 19.38 -25.77 -5.83
CA ASP A 255 20.51 -26.13 -4.97
C ASP A 255 20.14 -26.04 -3.47
N ALA A 256 21.09 -26.40 -2.59
CA ALA A 256 20.97 -26.24 -1.15
C ALA A 256 21.04 -24.76 -0.73
N ASP A 257 21.81 -23.95 -1.45
CA ASP A 257 22.06 -22.53 -1.16
C ASP A 257 21.15 -21.63 -2.02
N PRO A 258 20.05 -21.05 -1.47
CA PRO A 258 19.19 -20.13 -2.21
C PRO A 258 19.95 -18.97 -2.85
N VAL A 259 19.54 -18.55 -4.05
CA VAL A 259 20.08 -17.37 -4.73
C VAL A 259 19.46 -16.08 -4.18
N CYS A 260 20.25 -15.01 -4.15
CA CYS A 260 19.85 -13.69 -3.66
C CYS A 260 19.99 -12.62 -4.76
N TYR A 261 18.92 -11.87 -4.99
CA TYR A 261 18.90 -10.66 -5.82
C TYR A 261 18.55 -9.45 -4.98
N VAL A 262 19.21 -8.32 -5.26
CA VAL A 262 18.96 -7.04 -4.60
C VAL A 262 18.45 -6.02 -5.62
N TRP A 263 17.36 -5.34 -5.28
CA TRP A 263 16.86 -4.16 -5.97
C TRP A 263 17.16 -2.92 -5.13
N ASN A 264 17.99 -2.02 -5.65
CA ASN A 264 18.42 -0.82 -4.93
C ASN A 264 17.58 0.44 -5.22
N GLY A 265 16.34 0.26 -5.67
CA GLY A 265 15.49 1.37 -6.14
C GLY A 265 15.74 1.79 -7.60
N ALA A 266 16.69 1.18 -8.31
CA ALA A 266 16.98 1.50 -9.70
C ALA A 266 17.37 0.30 -10.59
N VAL A 267 18.15 -0.64 -10.07
CA VAL A 267 18.64 -1.80 -10.83
C VAL A 267 18.64 -3.07 -9.99
N TRP A 268 18.43 -4.20 -10.66
CA TRP A 268 18.64 -5.52 -10.08
C TRP A 268 20.12 -5.89 -10.10
N THR A 269 20.61 -6.43 -8.99
CA THR A 269 21.96 -7.00 -8.89
C THR A 269 21.89 -8.38 -8.25
N VAL A 270 22.76 -9.29 -8.67
CA VAL A 270 22.92 -10.59 -8.02
C VAL A 270 23.85 -10.40 -6.83
N SER A 271 23.38 -10.69 -5.61
CA SER A 271 24.17 -10.55 -4.39
C SER A 271 24.90 -11.85 -3.98
N GLY A 272 24.69 -12.93 -4.73
CA GLY A 272 25.26 -14.25 -4.45
C GLY A 272 24.22 -15.23 -3.93
N ASN A 273 24.64 -16.15 -3.05
CA ASN A 273 23.79 -17.17 -2.45
C ASN A 273 23.79 -17.05 -0.92
N VAL A 274 22.72 -17.51 -0.28
CA VAL A 274 22.67 -17.74 1.16
C VAL A 274 23.54 -18.97 1.45
N ASN A 275 24.67 -18.78 2.14
CA ASN A 275 25.65 -19.83 2.40
C ASN A 275 25.15 -20.77 3.52
N ILE A 276 24.53 -21.90 3.16
CA ILE A 276 23.92 -22.85 4.10
C ILE A 276 24.79 -24.10 4.25
N SER A 277 25.09 -24.51 5.48
CA SER A 277 25.92 -25.70 5.72
C SER A 277 25.16 -27.02 5.55
N ARG A 278 23.83 -26.99 5.65
CA ARG A 278 22.98 -28.18 5.55
C ARG A 278 22.68 -28.56 4.11
N ALA A 279 23.01 -29.80 3.74
CA ALA A 279 22.66 -30.37 2.45
C ALA A 279 21.13 -30.51 2.25
N GLY A 280 20.71 -30.57 0.99
CA GLY A 280 19.31 -30.73 0.57
C GLY A 280 18.74 -29.42 0.05
N ASN A 281 17.91 -29.51 -0.99
CA ASN A 281 17.51 -28.32 -1.74
C ASN A 281 16.51 -27.49 -0.93
N ALA A 282 16.63 -26.18 -0.98
CA ALA A 282 15.68 -25.27 -0.36
C ALA A 282 14.26 -25.49 -0.93
N MET A 283 13.25 -25.56 -0.04
CA MET A 283 11.84 -25.79 -0.41
C MET A 283 10.95 -24.65 0.07
N TRP A 284 11.17 -24.15 1.29
CA TRP A 284 10.51 -22.97 1.84
C TRP A 284 11.53 -21.91 2.19
N VAL A 285 11.20 -20.66 1.92
CA VAL A 285 12.01 -19.49 2.28
C VAL A 285 11.11 -18.50 3.01
N LYS A 286 11.59 -17.98 4.14
CA LYS A 286 10.93 -16.92 4.91
C LYS A 286 11.96 -15.86 5.29
N LEU A 287 11.65 -14.59 5.08
CA LEU A 287 12.50 -13.46 5.45
C LEU A 287 11.79 -12.57 6.48
N ALA A 288 12.57 -11.97 7.38
CA ALA A 288 12.14 -10.87 8.24
C ALA A 288 13.23 -9.80 8.28
N SER A 289 12.82 -8.54 8.19
CA SER A 289 13.71 -7.39 8.27
C SER A 289 13.74 -6.85 9.69
N ASP A 290 14.91 -6.43 10.15
CA ASP A 290 15.02 -5.58 11.33
C ASP A 290 14.31 -4.25 11.04
N PRO A 291 13.35 -3.80 11.88
CA PRO A 291 12.64 -2.54 11.66
C PRO A 291 13.54 -1.28 11.74
N VAL A 292 14.73 -1.37 12.37
CA VAL A 292 15.61 -0.22 12.60
C VAL A 292 16.97 -0.31 11.92
N SER A 293 17.26 -1.39 11.17
CA SER A 293 18.53 -1.56 10.45
C SER A 293 18.35 -2.17 9.04
N ASP A 294 19.47 -2.42 8.37
CA ASP A 294 19.52 -3.15 7.09
C ASP A 294 19.73 -4.67 7.32
N GLU A 295 19.60 -5.14 8.57
CA GLU A 295 19.69 -6.55 8.91
C GLU A 295 18.44 -7.31 8.46
N ILE A 296 18.63 -8.50 7.89
CA ILE A 296 17.54 -9.40 7.47
C ILE A 296 17.88 -10.81 7.92
N ILE A 297 16.93 -11.53 8.49
CA ILE A 297 17.08 -12.97 8.74
C ILE A 297 16.32 -13.74 7.69
N VAL A 298 16.97 -14.77 7.14
CA VAL A 298 16.32 -15.79 6.32
C VAL A 298 16.19 -17.07 7.11
N MET A 299 15.03 -17.71 7.04
CA MET A 299 14.82 -19.11 7.40
C MET A 299 14.54 -19.94 6.15
N VAL A 300 15.15 -21.12 6.10
CA VAL A 300 14.99 -22.09 5.02
C VAL A 300 14.60 -23.44 5.60
N GLN A 301 13.56 -24.05 5.04
CA GLN A 301 13.26 -25.48 5.23
C GLN A 301 13.63 -26.22 3.94
N ASN A 302 14.44 -27.26 4.05
CA ASN A 302 14.95 -27.99 2.90
C ASN A 302 14.24 -29.33 2.64
N SER A 303 14.59 -29.99 1.54
CA SER A 303 14.02 -31.27 1.09
C SER A 303 14.25 -32.44 2.04
N LEU A 304 15.18 -32.30 3.00
CA LEU A 304 15.49 -33.28 4.04
C LEU A 304 14.88 -32.91 5.39
N GLN A 305 13.90 -31.99 5.39
CA GLN A 305 13.18 -31.49 6.56
C GLN A 305 14.04 -30.72 7.57
N TYR A 306 15.25 -30.31 7.19
CA TYR A 306 16.06 -29.49 8.06
C TYR A 306 15.71 -28.01 7.91
N TYR A 307 15.83 -27.29 9.02
CA TYR A 307 15.80 -25.84 9.07
C TYR A 307 17.20 -25.25 9.12
N THR A 308 17.36 -24.07 8.55
CA THR A 308 18.54 -23.22 8.72
C THR A 308 18.07 -21.78 8.84
N ALA A 309 18.69 -20.99 9.72
CA ALA A 309 18.60 -19.53 9.68
C ALA A 309 19.97 -18.91 9.39
N GLN A 310 19.98 -17.80 8.65
CA GLN A 310 21.17 -17.01 8.33
C GLN A 310 20.84 -15.53 8.49
N VAL A 311 21.83 -14.74 8.88
CA VAL A 311 21.71 -13.29 9.10
C VAL A 311 22.42 -12.56 7.97
N TRP A 312 21.71 -11.70 7.27
CA TRP A 312 22.26 -10.69 6.38
C TRP A 312 22.51 -9.42 7.18
N ASN A 313 23.73 -8.90 7.19
CA ASN A 313 24.11 -7.73 8.00
C ASN A 313 24.12 -6.40 7.23
N GLY A 314 23.43 -6.30 6.09
CA GLY A 314 23.52 -5.17 5.16
C GLY A 314 24.61 -5.32 4.08
N ASN A 315 25.47 -6.34 4.18
CA ASN A 315 26.56 -6.55 3.20
C ASN A 315 26.88 -8.03 2.89
N ALA A 316 26.72 -8.93 3.85
CA ALA A 316 26.98 -10.35 3.67
C ALA A 316 26.11 -11.22 4.57
N TRP A 317 25.86 -12.46 4.12
CA TRP A 317 25.27 -13.52 4.91
C TRP A 317 26.28 -14.12 5.89
N GLY A 318 25.85 -14.41 7.11
CA GLY A 318 26.64 -15.11 8.13
C GLY A 318 25.81 -15.45 9.36
N ASN A 319 26.51 -15.84 10.44
CA ASN A 319 25.89 -16.22 11.71
C ASN A 319 24.81 -17.29 11.55
N GLU A 320 25.21 -18.46 11.04
CA GLU A 320 24.26 -19.57 10.86
C GLU A 320 23.66 -20.04 12.19
N ASN A 321 22.34 -20.27 12.19
CA ASN A 321 21.64 -21.05 13.20
C ASN A 321 21.09 -22.34 12.59
N LEU A 322 21.26 -23.46 13.30
CA LEU A 322 20.80 -24.77 12.85
C LEU A 322 19.83 -25.35 13.87
N PRO A 323 18.51 -25.06 13.76
CA PRO A 323 17.54 -25.65 14.67
C PRO A 323 17.66 -27.18 14.72
N ALA A 324 17.63 -27.72 15.93
CA ALA A 324 17.99 -29.12 16.19
C ALA A 324 16.92 -30.10 15.68
N ALA A 325 15.65 -29.67 15.70
CA ALA A 325 14.52 -30.45 15.22
C ALA A 325 14.45 -30.47 13.69
N ARG A 326 13.71 -31.45 13.16
CA ARG A 326 13.33 -31.53 11.76
C ARG A 326 11.85 -31.24 11.62
N SER A 327 11.50 -30.67 10.48
CA SER A 327 10.12 -30.45 10.10
C SER A 327 9.34 -31.76 10.11
N PRO A 328 8.14 -31.80 10.71
CA PRO A 328 7.24 -32.95 10.62
C PRO A 328 6.97 -33.41 9.19
N ALA A 329 6.88 -32.46 8.24
CA ALA A 329 6.66 -32.76 6.84
C ALA A 329 7.21 -31.64 5.94
N VAL A 330 7.90 -32.01 4.85
CA VAL A 330 8.34 -31.04 3.82
C VAL A 330 7.16 -30.27 3.21
N ARG A 331 5.95 -30.85 3.28
CA ARG A 331 4.74 -30.30 2.65
C ARG A 331 4.28 -28.96 3.20
N TYR A 332 4.65 -28.62 4.43
CA TYR A 332 4.09 -27.47 5.14
C TYR A 332 5.19 -26.52 5.57
N GLU A 333 4.92 -25.22 5.48
CA GLU A 333 5.79 -24.19 6.04
C GLU A 333 5.71 -24.23 7.57
N SER A 334 6.61 -24.98 8.18
CA SER A 334 6.59 -25.27 9.62
C SER A 334 7.67 -24.46 10.34
N MET A 335 7.80 -23.19 9.96
CA MET A 335 8.77 -22.22 10.48
C MET A 335 8.20 -20.80 10.39
N ALA A 336 8.68 -19.90 11.23
CA ALA A 336 8.45 -18.47 11.11
C ALA A 336 9.63 -17.69 11.70
N VAL A 337 9.82 -16.47 11.22
CA VAL A 337 10.80 -15.52 11.74
C VAL A 337 10.18 -14.13 11.72
N GLU A 338 10.45 -13.35 12.76
CA GLU A 338 10.04 -11.95 12.88
C GLU A 338 11.01 -11.21 13.81
N TYR A 339 11.18 -9.90 13.59
CA TYR A 339 11.86 -9.02 14.55
C TYR A 339 10.87 -8.45 15.55
N GLU A 340 11.33 -8.23 16.78
CA GLU A 340 10.62 -7.37 17.73
C GLU A 340 10.59 -5.93 17.19
N THR A 341 9.59 -5.16 17.60
CA THR A 341 9.37 -3.81 17.06
C THR A 341 10.50 -2.84 17.38
N SER A 342 11.20 -3.05 18.51
CA SER A 342 12.43 -2.35 18.86
C SER A 342 13.59 -2.60 17.89
N GLY A 343 13.60 -3.75 17.21
CA GLY A 343 14.68 -4.27 16.39
C GLY A 343 15.91 -4.78 17.17
N ASP A 344 15.86 -4.82 18.51
CA ASP A 344 16.99 -5.33 19.30
C ASP A 344 17.06 -6.87 19.36
N GLN A 345 15.97 -7.53 18.96
CA GLN A 345 15.86 -8.97 18.92
C GLN A 345 15.05 -9.46 17.71
N ALA A 346 15.47 -10.58 17.15
CA ALA A 346 14.64 -11.40 16.28
C ALA A 346 14.37 -12.76 16.89
N ILE A 347 13.21 -13.32 16.54
CA ILE A 347 12.76 -14.61 17.02
C ILE A 347 12.60 -15.53 15.82
N ILE A 348 13.25 -16.69 15.86
CA ILE A 348 13.01 -17.79 14.93
C ILE A 348 12.23 -18.89 15.65
N VAL A 349 11.23 -19.45 14.97
CA VAL A 349 10.48 -20.62 15.44
C VAL A 349 10.46 -21.70 14.36
N SER A 350 10.53 -22.95 14.78
CA SER A 350 10.45 -24.13 13.91
C SER A 350 9.71 -25.25 14.61
N ALA A 351 8.95 -26.06 13.88
CA ALA A 351 8.25 -27.20 14.47
C ALA A 351 9.26 -28.18 15.09
N GLY A 352 8.91 -28.74 16.25
CA GLY A 352 9.77 -29.63 17.03
C GLY A 352 9.82 -31.06 16.51
N GLY A 353 9.13 -31.35 15.39
CA GLY A 353 8.86 -32.72 14.95
C GLY A 353 7.96 -33.41 15.97
N THR A 354 8.03 -34.74 16.07
CA THR A 354 7.06 -35.57 16.83
C THR A 354 7.04 -35.39 18.36
N ALA A 355 7.56 -34.28 18.90
CA ALA A 355 7.69 -33.98 20.32
C ALA A 355 6.60 -33.04 20.87
N GLY A 356 5.64 -32.61 20.04
CA GLY A 356 4.50 -31.78 20.46
C GLY A 356 4.85 -30.39 20.98
N ASN A 357 5.96 -29.85 20.47
CA ASN A 357 6.48 -28.54 20.80
C ASN A 357 7.00 -27.85 19.54
N PHE A 358 7.26 -26.55 19.65
CA PHE A 358 8.13 -25.84 18.73
C PHE A 358 9.48 -25.57 19.36
N LYS A 359 10.50 -25.51 18.52
CA LYS A 359 11.83 -24.98 18.86
C LYS A 359 11.88 -23.51 18.54
N TRP A 360 12.58 -22.76 19.37
CA TRP A 360 12.84 -21.35 19.11
C TRP A 360 14.25 -20.96 19.55
N ASN A 361 14.76 -19.91 18.94
CA ASN A 361 15.98 -19.22 19.34
C ASN A 361 15.81 -17.73 19.03
N SER A 362 16.63 -16.90 19.65
CA SER A 362 16.64 -15.46 19.40
C SER A 362 18.00 -14.96 18.94
N TRP A 363 17.99 -13.95 18.08
CA TRP A 363 19.16 -13.20 17.64
C TRP A 363 19.10 -11.81 18.27
N ASN A 364 20.20 -11.34 18.86
CA ASN A 364 20.24 -10.05 19.55
C ASN A 364 21.05 -8.97 18.79
N GLY A 365 21.23 -9.13 17.48
CA GLY A 365 22.12 -8.29 16.67
C GLY A 365 23.59 -8.70 16.70
N THR A 366 24.00 -9.71 17.48
CA THR A 366 25.42 -10.14 17.53
C THR A 366 25.63 -11.64 17.71
N ILE A 367 24.84 -12.30 18.55
CA ILE A 367 24.92 -13.74 18.78
C ILE A 367 23.52 -14.35 18.85
N TRP A 368 23.42 -15.62 18.47
CA TRP A 368 22.25 -16.43 18.76
C TRP A 368 22.21 -16.79 20.24
N GLY A 369 21.00 -16.84 20.79
CA GLY A 369 20.73 -17.41 22.10
C GLY A 369 20.90 -18.93 22.14
N THR A 370 20.43 -19.51 23.24
CA THR A 370 20.34 -20.96 23.39
C THR A 370 18.97 -21.42 22.92
N GLU A 371 18.93 -22.43 22.04
CA GLU A 371 17.66 -23.01 21.59
C GLU A 371 16.87 -23.57 22.78
N ASP A 372 15.58 -23.26 22.82
CA ASP A 372 14.64 -23.79 23.80
C ASP A 372 13.35 -24.25 23.09
N SER A 373 12.39 -24.79 23.86
CA SER A 373 11.16 -25.34 23.33
C SER A 373 9.93 -24.99 24.14
N VAL A 374 8.81 -24.84 23.44
CA VAL A 374 7.52 -24.48 24.03
C VAL A 374 6.47 -25.47 23.55
N ALA A 375 5.68 -25.99 24.48
CA ALA A 375 4.63 -26.95 24.17
C ALA A 375 3.53 -26.31 23.30
N CYS A 376 3.21 -26.96 22.18
CA CYS A 376 2.11 -26.58 21.29
C CYS A 376 1.12 -27.73 21.05
N GLY A 377 1.13 -28.75 21.92
CA GLY A 377 0.18 -29.87 21.94
C GLY A 377 0.54 -30.99 20.98
N ASP A 378 0.87 -30.65 19.75
CA ASP A 378 1.49 -31.50 18.72
C ASP A 378 2.42 -30.60 17.88
N ASP A 379 2.91 -31.09 16.75
CA ASP A 379 3.56 -30.27 15.73
C ASP A 379 2.65 -29.13 15.23
N PHE A 380 3.28 -28.10 14.64
CA PHE A 380 2.55 -27.04 13.96
C PHE A 380 2.88 -27.00 12.47
N TYR A 381 1.89 -26.58 11.69
CA TYR A 381 1.97 -26.23 10.29
C TYR A 381 1.53 -24.77 10.09
N TRP A 382 2.04 -24.16 9.01
CA TRP A 382 1.58 -22.86 8.53
C TRP A 382 1.67 -21.73 9.55
N ALA A 383 2.76 -21.69 10.33
CA ALA A 383 2.93 -20.64 11.34
C ALA A 383 2.94 -19.24 10.73
N SER A 384 2.33 -18.31 11.46
CA SER A 384 2.46 -16.87 11.28
C SER A 384 2.94 -16.28 12.60
N LEU A 385 4.07 -15.59 12.59
CA LEU A 385 4.60 -14.84 13.72
C LEU A 385 4.46 -13.36 13.38
N VAL A 386 3.77 -12.61 14.22
CA VAL A 386 3.52 -11.17 14.01
C VAL A 386 3.83 -10.40 15.28
N ASN A 387 4.41 -9.21 15.13
CA ASN A 387 4.78 -8.32 16.23
C ASN A 387 3.70 -7.26 16.49
N ASP A 388 3.60 -6.84 17.75
CA ASP A 388 2.80 -5.69 18.16
C ASP A 388 3.51 -4.40 17.72
N PRO A 389 2.90 -3.54 16.89
CA PRO A 389 3.53 -2.30 16.43
C PRO A 389 3.85 -1.29 17.54
N TYR A 390 3.43 -1.51 18.77
CA TYR A 390 3.69 -0.62 19.91
C TYR A 390 4.61 -1.21 20.98
N SER A 391 5.00 -2.48 20.87
CA SER A 391 5.80 -3.17 21.87
C SER A 391 6.61 -4.32 21.27
N ASP A 392 7.41 -4.99 22.09
CA ASP A 392 8.16 -6.18 21.69
C ASP A 392 7.35 -7.47 21.87
N ASP A 393 6.04 -7.33 22.10
CA ASP A 393 5.12 -8.45 22.15
C ASP A 393 4.95 -9.06 20.75
N SER A 394 4.79 -10.38 20.70
CA SER A 394 4.57 -11.12 19.45
C SER A 394 3.53 -12.22 19.62
N LEU A 395 2.85 -12.53 18.53
CA LEU A 395 1.81 -13.54 18.47
C LEU A 395 2.17 -14.58 17.41
N LEU A 396 2.35 -15.83 17.86
CA LEU A 396 2.47 -16.98 16.98
C LEU A 396 1.09 -17.61 16.80
N THR A 397 0.60 -17.72 15.57
CA THR A 397 -0.60 -18.49 15.21
C THR A 397 -0.23 -19.64 14.29
N PHE A 398 -0.95 -20.77 14.39
CA PHE A 398 -0.62 -21.98 13.64
C PHE A 398 -1.78 -22.98 13.62
N ILE A 399 -1.66 -24.00 12.76
CA ILE A 399 -2.55 -25.17 12.71
C ILE A 399 -1.77 -26.38 13.22
N ASN A 400 -2.39 -27.19 14.05
CA ASN A 400 -1.79 -28.43 14.58
C ASN A 400 -2.13 -29.65 13.70
N THR A 401 -1.19 -30.61 13.61
CA THR A 401 -1.14 -31.75 12.67
C THR A 401 -2.02 -32.96 13.00
N ALA A 402 -2.45 -33.13 14.25
CA ALA A 402 -3.18 -34.35 14.67
C ALA A 402 -4.66 -34.09 14.93
N THR A 403 -5.01 -32.87 15.31
CA THR A 403 -6.37 -32.48 15.69
C THR A 403 -6.96 -31.40 14.79
N ALA A 404 -6.19 -30.84 13.85
CA ALA A 404 -6.57 -29.65 13.09
C ALA A 404 -7.06 -28.53 14.03
N ASP A 405 -6.38 -28.33 15.15
CA ASP A 405 -6.66 -27.23 16.07
C ASP A 405 -5.94 -25.95 15.62
N GLY A 406 -6.64 -24.82 15.66
CA GLY A 406 -6.08 -23.49 15.49
C GLY A 406 -5.46 -23.06 16.81
N GLY A 407 -4.13 -22.96 16.84
CA GLY A 407 -3.37 -22.60 18.03
C GLY A 407 -2.85 -21.18 18.00
N ARG A 408 -2.67 -20.59 19.18
CA ARG A 408 -1.82 -19.41 19.37
C ARG A 408 -0.91 -19.55 20.58
N VAL A 409 0.29 -18.99 20.50
CA VAL A 409 1.20 -18.77 21.65
C VAL A 409 1.66 -17.31 21.63
N PHE A 410 1.71 -16.68 22.79
CA PHE A 410 2.08 -15.27 22.94
C PHE A 410 3.50 -15.14 23.48
N TRP A 411 4.26 -14.18 22.97
CA TRP A 411 5.57 -13.77 23.45
C TRP A 411 5.46 -12.33 23.99
N ASN A 412 6.06 -12.05 25.14
CA ASN A 412 5.91 -10.78 25.85
C ASN A 412 7.18 -9.89 25.86
N GLY A 413 8.05 -10.03 24.86
CA GLY A 413 9.38 -9.40 24.82
C GLY A 413 10.47 -10.14 25.63
N ALA A 414 10.11 -11.19 26.39
CA ALA A 414 11.09 -11.89 27.23
C ALA A 414 10.88 -13.41 27.35
N ALA A 415 9.63 -13.87 27.31
CA ALA A 415 9.29 -15.27 27.45
C ALA A 415 8.01 -15.64 26.67
N TRP A 416 7.95 -16.90 26.26
CA TRP A 416 6.74 -17.48 25.69
C TRP A 416 5.74 -17.84 26.78
N GLY A 417 4.47 -17.56 26.51
CA GLY A 417 3.33 -18.06 27.27
C GLY A 417 2.98 -19.51 26.90
N THR A 418 1.79 -19.92 27.34
CA THR A 418 1.24 -21.25 27.03
C THR A 418 0.37 -21.22 25.77
N ARG A 419 0.30 -22.35 25.06
CA ARG A 419 -0.66 -22.52 23.96
C ARG A 419 -2.09 -22.29 24.42
N TYR A 420 -2.85 -21.59 23.59
CA TYR A 420 -4.30 -21.52 23.62
C TYR A 420 -4.88 -22.07 22.31
N VAL A 421 -6.02 -22.77 22.41
CA VAL A 421 -6.76 -23.28 21.24
C VAL A 421 -7.85 -22.26 20.90
N LEU A 422 -7.71 -21.60 19.77
CA LEU A 422 -8.70 -20.66 19.23
C LEU A 422 -9.94 -21.41 18.73
N ASP A 423 -9.70 -22.54 18.07
CA ASP A 423 -10.74 -23.40 17.52
C ASP A 423 -10.22 -24.84 17.39
N SER A 424 -11.11 -25.82 17.53
CA SER A 424 -10.79 -27.25 17.43
C SER A 424 -11.35 -27.90 16.16
N SER A 425 -11.88 -27.09 15.25
CA SER A 425 -12.41 -27.53 13.96
C SER A 425 -11.89 -26.62 12.85
N MET A 426 -10.56 -26.53 12.70
CA MET A 426 -10.00 -25.78 11.58
C MET A 426 -10.38 -26.44 10.25
N GLU A 427 -10.55 -25.61 9.22
CA GLU A 427 -10.97 -26.04 7.90
C GLU A 427 -10.05 -27.12 7.28
N THR A 428 -8.74 -26.85 7.29
CA THR A 428 -7.78 -27.67 6.59
C THR A 428 -6.38 -27.48 7.16
N GLU A 429 -5.63 -28.56 7.28
CA GLU A 429 -4.19 -28.51 7.55
C GLU A 429 -3.35 -28.45 6.26
N PHE A 430 -3.98 -28.62 5.09
CA PHE A 430 -3.27 -28.71 3.82
C PHE A 430 -2.78 -27.35 3.29
N ASP A 431 -3.35 -26.25 3.80
CA ASP A 431 -3.12 -24.88 3.36
C ASP A 431 -3.25 -23.94 4.58
N ARG A 432 -2.72 -22.70 4.50
CA ARG A 432 -2.71 -21.74 5.62
C ARG A 432 -4.10 -21.11 5.84
N CYS A 433 -5.00 -21.82 6.51
CA CYS A 433 -6.34 -21.30 6.86
C CYS A 433 -6.37 -20.52 8.20
N ILE A 434 -5.23 -20.00 8.68
CA ILE A 434 -5.13 -19.13 9.86
C ILE A 434 -4.10 -18.02 9.64
N ASP A 435 -4.40 -16.81 10.11
CA ASP A 435 -3.45 -15.71 10.16
C ASP A 435 -3.79 -14.72 11.28
N GLY A 436 -2.78 -14.06 11.85
CA GLY A 436 -2.90 -13.16 13.00
C GLY A 436 -2.40 -11.75 12.68
N ALA A 437 -2.93 -10.75 13.40
CA ALA A 437 -2.43 -9.37 13.36
C ALA A 437 -2.75 -8.64 14.67
N PHE A 438 -1.83 -7.78 15.11
CA PHE A 438 -2.12 -6.78 16.13
C PHE A 438 -2.86 -5.58 15.53
N GLU A 439 -3.61 -4.86 16.35
CA GLU A 439 -4.39 -3.70 15.95
C GLU A 439 -3.59 -2.39 16.11
N THR A 440 -3.92 -1.37 15.30
CA THR A 440 -3.44 0.02 15.51
C THR A 440 -4.57 1.04 15.56
N ILE A 441 -5.76 0.57 15.91
CA ILE A 441 -6.92 1.44 16.09
C ILE A 441 -6.76 2.16 17.42
N ASP A 442 -7.17 3.43 17.47
CA ASP A 442 -7.06 4.24 18.68
C ASP A 442 -7.76 3.56 19.86
N GLY A 443 -7.01 3.34 20.95
CA GLY A 443 -7.48 2.64 22.14
C GLY A 443 -7.33 1.12 22.12
N HIS A 444 -6.77 0.55 21.05
CA HIS A 444 -6.59 -0.90 20.86
C HIS A 444 -5.11 -1.32 20.91
N ALA A 445 -4.24 -0.54 21.54
CA ALA A 445 -2.84 -0.91 21.72
C ALA A 445 -2.73 -2.25 22.47
N GLY A 446 -1.93 -3.19 21.93
CA GLY A 446 -1.78 -4.55 22.45
C GLY A 446 -2.96 -5.49 22.14
N HIS A 447 -4.02 -5.02 21.48
CA HIS A 447 -5.11 -5.89 21.03
C HIS A 447 -4.70 -6.67 19.78
N ALA A 448 -5.26 -7.87 19.61
CA ALA A 448 -5.00 -8.71 18.45
C ALA A 448 -6.27 -9.35 17.89
N VAL A 449 -6.24 -9.56 16.58
CA VAL A 449 -7.25 -10.30 15.82
C VAL A 449 -6.60 -11.49 15.14
N VAL A 450 -7.27 -12.63 15.16
CA VAL A 450 -6.90 -13.83 14.40
C VAL A 450 -8.06 -14.21 13.50
N ALA A 451 -7.80 -14.39 12.22
CA ALA A 451 -8.76 -14.88 11.24
C ALA A 451 -8.45 -16.33 10.88
N TYR A 452 -9.49 -17.15 10.74
CA TYR A 452 -9.33 -18.54 10.36
C TYR A 452 -10.59 -19.18 9.77
N GLY A 453 -10.40 -20.26 9.00
CA GLY A 453 -11.48 -21.15 8.54
C GLY A 453 -11.87 -22.18 9.59
N ASN A 454 -13.18 -22.36 9.84
CA ASN A 454 -13.71 -23.20 10.91
C ASN A 454 -14.50 -24.44 10.45
N GLY A 455 -14.30 -24.92 9.22
CA GLY A 455 -15.02 -26.05 8.64
C GLY A 455 -16.39 -25.70 8.05
N SER A 456 -16.65 -24.41 7.83
CA SER A 456 -17.93 -23.91 7.28
C SER A 456 -17.78 -22.51 6.70
N VAL A 457 -17.05 -21.63 7.38
CA VAL A 457 -16.81 -20.23 6.97
C VAL A 457 -15.46 -19.76 7.50
N ALA A 458 -14.99 -18.60 7.05
CA ALA A 458 -13.90 -17.89 7.73
C ALA A 458 -14.44 -16.90 8.77
N VAL A 459 -13.88 -16.93 9.98
CA VAL A 459 -14.29 -16.10 11.13
C VAL A 459 -13.10 -15.38 11.75
N GLY A 460 -13.39 -14.36 12.57
CA GLY A 460 -12.38 -13.67 13.38
C GLY A 460 -12.57 -13.87 14.88
N ARG A 461 -11.46 -13.97 15.61
CA ARG A 461 -11.39 -13.89 17.07
C ARG A 461 -10.59 -12.67 17.48
N HIS A 462 -11.04 -11.98 18.50
CA HIS A 462 -10.41 -10.78 19.06
C HIS A 462 -9.99 -11.02 20.51
N ALA A 463 -8.87 -10.43 20.91
CA ALA A 463 -8.49 -10.33 22.31
C ALA A 463 -7.90 -8.95 22.61
N ALA A 464 -8.38 -8.32 23.67
CA ALA A 464 -7.79 -7.10 24.22
C ALA A 464 -6.44 -7.34 24.91
N ASP A 465 -6.21 -8.58 25.37
CA ASP A 465 -4.93 -9.04 25.89
C ASP A 465 -4.68 -10.46 25.31
N PRO A 466 -3.90 -10.58 24.22
CA PRO A 466 -3.65 -11.84 23.55
C PRO A 466 -2.83 -12.81 24.39
N SER A 467 -2.27 -12.41 25.54
CA SER A 467 -1.66 -13.35 26.49
C SER A 467 -2.71 -14.23 27.19
N LYS A 468 -3.96 -13.74 27.34
CA LYS A 468 -5.04 -14.40 28.09
C LYS A 468 -5.85 -15.37 27.25
N THR A 469 -6.62 -16.21 27.93
CA THR A 469 -7.51 -17.22 27.33
C THR A 469 -8.84 -16.63 26.86
N THR A 470 -9.06 -15.32 26.98
CA THR A 470 -10.29 -14.67 26.53
C THR A 470 -10.12 -14.22 25.09
N TRP A 471 -10.73 -14.97 24.16
CA TRP A 471 -10.78 -14.67 22.73
C TRP A 471 -12.23 -14.64 22.28
N GLU A 472 -12.75 -13.43 22.08
CA GLU A 472 -14.14 -13.18 21.76
C GLU A 472 -14.38 -13.31 20.25
N PRO A 473 -15.53 -13.83 19.80
CA PRO A 473 -15.87 -13.77 18.39
C PRO A 473 -16.03 -12.32 17.96
N VAL A 474 -15.45 -11.96 16.81
CA VAL A 474 -15.64 -10.64 16.21
C VAL A 474 -17.06 -10.56 15.63
N ALA A 475 -17.75 -9.45 15.87
CA ALA A 475 -19.10 -9.22 15.36
C ALA A 475 -19.09 -8.82 13.87
N GLY A 476 -20.27 -8.82 13.23
CA GLY A 476 -20.44 -8.49 11.81
C GLY A 476 -20.63 -9.71 10.92
N THR A 477 -20.32 -9.57 9.63
CA THR A 477 -20.36 -10.67 8.67
C THR A 477 -19.15 -11.59 8.82
N THR A 478 -19.22 -12.79 8.25
CA THR A 478 -18.04 -13.67 8.16
C THR A 478 -17.01 -13.06 7.20
N ILE A 479 -15.76 -13.53 7.29
CA ILE A 479 -14.66 -13.08 6.44
C ILE A 479 -14.75 -13.72 5.04
N CYS A 480 -15.26 -14.96 5.01
CA CYS A 480 -15.52 -15.76 3.81
C CYS A 480 -16.92 -16.34 3.94
N SER A 481 -17.63 -16.47 2.83
CA SER A 481 -19.03 -16.89 2.76
C SER A 481 -19.18 -18.41 2.87
N ASP A 482 -18.09 -19.14 2.69
CA ASP A 482 -17.99 -20.60 2.75
C ASP A 482 -16.59 -21.01 3.26
N ASP A 483 -16.33 -22.31 3.27
CA ASP A 483 -15.05 -22.93 3.60
C ASP A 483 -13.85 -22.24 2.93
N THR A 484 -12.78 -22.02 3.72
CA THR A 484 -11.58 -21.33 3.25
C THR A 484 -10.30 -22.16 3.29
N ALA A 485 -9.66 -22.30 2.13
CA ALA A 485 -8.36 -22.96 2.04
C ALA A 485 -7.23 -22.11 2.63
N THR A 486 -7.24 -20.81 2.35
CA THR A 486 -6.25 -19.87 2.85
C THR A 486 -6.89 -18.56 3.27
N VAL A 487 -6.40 -17.99 4.36
CA VAL A 487 -6.77 -16.65 4.82
C VAL A 487 -5.50 -15.85 5.10
N GLN A 488 -5.53 -14.57 4.74
CA GLN A 488 -4.46 -13.64 5.02
C GLN A 488 -5.05 -12.35 5.58
N ILE A 489 -4.49 -11.85 6.69
CA ILE A 489 -4.89 -10.58 7.26
C ILE A 489 -3.75 -9.57 7.33
N ARG A 490 -4.00 -8.32 6.96
CA ARG A 490 -2.96 -7.28 6.89
C ARG A 490 -3.49 -5.95 7.40
N ARG A 491 -2.74 -5.35 8.32
CA ARG A 491 -3.06 -4.05 8.92
C ARG A 491 -2.66 -2.89 8.00
N THR A 492 -3.55 -1.94 7.78
CA THR A 492 -3.31 -0.73 6.98
C THR A 492 -2.98 0.49 7.85
N GLY A 493 -2.53 1.59 7.21
CA GLY A 493 -2.10 2.81 7.89
C GLY A 493 -3.22 3.56 8.61
N ASP A 494 -4.48 3.30 8.28
CA ASP A 494 -5.67 3.77 9.00
C ASP A 494 -6.15 2.83 10.10
N GLY A 495 -5.38 1.81 10.44
CA GLY A 495 -5.69 0.85 11.50
C GLY A 495 -6.67 -0.25 11.12
N LYS A 496 -7.30 -0.22 9.94
CA LYS A 496 -8.11 -1.35 9.48
C LYS A 496 -7.26 -2.61 9.31
N ILE A 497 -7.87 -3.77 9.46
CA ILE A 497 -7.25 -5.04 9.12
C ILE A 497 -7.98 -5.62 7.91
N LEU A 498 -7.30 -5.65 6.77
CA LEU A 498 -7.78 -6.26 5.53
C LEU A 498 -7.70 -7.77 5.65
N ALA A 499 -8.72 -8.49 5.20
CA ALA A 499 -8.77 -9.94 5.16
C ALA A 499 -9.11 -10.44 3.76
N LEU A 500 -8.30 -11.34 3.23
CA LEU A 500 -8.51 -11.99 1.94
C LEU A 500 -8.50 -13.50 2.14
N SER A 501 -9.54 -14.15 1.65
CA SER A 501 -9.77 -15.58 1.79
C SER A 501 -9.92 -16.25 0.43
N PHE A 502 -9.41 -17.48 0.31
CA PHE A 502 -9.74 -18.37 -0.80
C PHE A 502 -11.01 -19.14 -0.44
N ASN A 503 -12.16 -18.79 -1.01
CA ASN A 503 -13.37 -19.61 -0.95
C ASN A 503 -13.15 -20.82 -1.85
N TRP A 504 -13.02 -22.01 -1.24
CA TRP A 504 -12.60 -23.20 -1.97
C TRP A 504 -13.73 -23.91 -2.72
N THR A 505 -14.98 -23.67 -2.35
CA THR A 505 -16.17 -24.32 -2.92
C THR A 505 -16.52 -23.64 -4.23
N ASP A 506 -16.54 -22.30 -4.19
CA ASP A 506 -16.86 -21.47 -5.35
C ASP A 506 -15.62 -21.11 -6.17
N THR A 507 -14.42 -21.44 -5.68
CA THR A 507 -13.13 -21.07 -6.26
C THR A 507 -13.03 -19.56 -6.51
N GLN A 508 -13.10 -18.78 -5.42
CA GLN A 508 -13.09 -17.31 -5.49
C GLN A 508 -12.12 -16.70 -4.48
N TYR A 509 -11.67 -15.47 -4.74
CA TYR A 509 -11.04 -14.65 -3.73
C TYR A 509 -12.07 -13.71 -3.13
N GLU A 510 -12.32 -13.85 -1.83
CA GLU A 510 -13.29 -13.06 -1.07
C GLU A 510 -12.59 -12.18 -0.05
N PHE A 511 -13.09 -10.96 0.08
CA PHE A 511 -12.48 -9.90 0.87
C PHE A 511 -13.45 -9.36 1.91
N SER A 512 -12.92 -9.05 3.09
CA SER A 512 -13.57 -8.28 4.14
C SER A 512 -12.51 -7.43 4.84
N TRP A 513 -12.91 -6.42 5.61
CA TRP A 513 -12.00 -5.66 6.46
C TRP A 513 -12.61 -5.43 7.85
N TYR A 514 -11.74 -5.42 8.85
CA TYR A 514 -12.10 -5.19 10.24
C TYR A 514 -11.82 -3.75 10.63
N ASP A 515 -12.78 -3.14 11.33
CA ASP A 515 -12.80 -1.72 11.70
C ASP A 515 -12.50 -1.43 13.17
N GLY A 516 -12.05 -2.45 13.92
CA GLY A 516 -11.87 -2.40 15.37
C GLY A 516 -13.10 -2.91 16.13
N THR A 517 -14.22 -3.14 15.46
CA THR A 517 -15.43 -3.69 16.10
C THR A 517 -16.03 -4.82 15.29
N ASN A 518 -16.17 -4.65 13.98
CA ASN A 518 -16.85 -5.58 13.10
C ASN A 518 -16.07 -5.86 11.81
N TRP A 519 -16.32 -7.03 11.23
CA TRP A 519 -16.00 -7.30 9.83
C TRP A 519 -17.01 -6.63 8.89
N SER A 520 -16.51 -6.07 7.79
CA SER A 520 -17.32 -5.54 6.69
C SER A 520 -18.02 -6.65 5.91
N ALA A 521 -19.06 -6.29 5.17
CA ALA A 521 -19.68 -7.18 4.19
C ALA A 521 -18.64 -7.76 3.23
N ILE A 522 -18.85 -9.01 2.83
CA ILE A 522 -17.96 -9.74 1.92
C ILE A 522 -18.04 -9.15 0.51
N GLU A 523 -16.88 -8.96 -0.10
CA GLU A 523 -16.71 -8.59 -1.51
C GLU A 523 -15.97 -9.69 -2.27
N THR A 524 -16.50 -10.16 -3.40
CA THR A 524 -15.78 -11.05 -4.31
C THR A 524 -14.82 -10.25 -5.21
N LEU A 525 -13.52 -10.48 -5.09
CA LEU A 525 -12.48 -9.77 -5.87
C LEU A 525 -12.05 -10.51 -7.13
N GLU A 526 -12.17 -11.83 -7.18
CA GLU A 526 -11.83 -12.67 -8.34
C GLU A 526 -12.66 -13.96 -8.34
N THR A 527 -13.13 -14.39 -9.52
CA THR A 527 -13.99 -15.56 -9.70
C THR A 527 -13.35 -16.67 -10.54
N ALA A 528 -12.14 -16.44 -11.06
CA ALA A 528 -11.30 -17.50 -11.60
C ALA A 528 -9.88 -17.36 -11.07
N PRO A 529 -9.56 -17.89 -9.88
CA PRO A 529 -8.20 -17.94 -9.37
C PRO A 529 -7.29 -18.78 -10.27
N SER A 530 -5.98 -18.57 -10.20
CA SER A 530 -5.02 -19.35 -11.00
C SER A 530 -4.83 -20.79 -10.53
N VAL A 531 -5.21 -21.11 -9.29
CA VAL A 531 -5.19 -22.46 -8.73
C VAL A 531 -6.63 -22.90 -8.49
N THR A 532 -6.98 -24.09 -9.00
CA THR A 532 -8.36 -24.61 -8.99
C THR A 532 -8.47 -25.99 -8.33
N ALA A 533 -7.42 -26.44 -7.63
CA ALA A 533 -7.41 -27.71 -6.90
C ALA A 533 -6.41 -27.69 -5.74
N SER A 534 -6.70 -28.44 -4.68
CA SER A 534 -5.83 -28.63 -3.52
C SER A 534 -4.50 -29.34 -3.88
N PRO A 535 -3.36 -28.99 -3.26
CA PRO A 535 -3.20 -27.86 -2.33
C PRO A 535 -3.35 -26.54 -3.08
N TRP A 536 -4.13 -25.64 -2.47
CA TRP A 536 -4.54 -24.38 -3.08
C TRP A 536 -3.39 -23.36 -3.10
N LYS A 537 -2.39 -23.55 -2.23
CA LYS A 537 -1.22 -22.68 -2.06
C LYS A 537 -1.66 -21.25 -1.70
N GLU A 538 -0.80 -20.26 -1.91
CA GLU A 538 -1.11 -18.85 -1.73
C GLU A 538 -0.86 -18.08 -3.04
N PRO A 539 -1.75 -18.22 -4.05
CA PRO A 539 -1.62 -17.52 -5.33
C PRO A 539 -1.97 -16.03 -5.23
N PHE A 540 -2.03 -15.47 -4.02
CA PHE A 540 -2.26 -14.06 -3.74
C PHE A 540 -1.48 -13.63 -2.50
N MET A 541 -1.19 -12.34 -2.42
CA MET A 541 -0.77 -11.69 -1.18
C MET A 541 -1.15 -10.20 -1.22
N MET A 542 -1.49 -9.68 -0.04
CA MET A 542 -1.71 -8.28 0.26
C MET A 542 -0.47 -7.71 0.94
N ALA A 543 -0.05 -6.53 0.51
CA ALA A 543 0.96 -5.73 1.18
C ALA A 543 0.38 -4.34 1.47
N PRO A 544 0.23 -3.94 2.74
CA PRO A 544 0.01 -2.56 3.09
C PRO A 544 1.34 -1.80 3.03
N GLN A 545 1.32 -0.62 2.45
CA GLN A 545 2.39 0.34 2.60
C GLN A 545 2.14 1.18 3.84
N LEU A 546 2.98 0.96 4.84
CA LEU A 546 2.98 1.68 6.10
C LEU A 546 4.22 2.57 6.10
N TRP A 547 4.04 3.87 5.88
CA TRP A 547 5.16 4.79 5.98
C TRP A 547 5.49 5.01 7.45
N VAL A 548 6.66 4.53 7.87
CA VAL A 548 7.31 5.04 9.08
C VAL A 548 7.92 6.38 8.65
N LEU A 549 7.17 7.47 8.85
CA LEU A 549 7.73 8.81 8.65
C LEU A 549 8.96 8.94 9.59
N PRO A 550 10.11 9.45 9.08
CA PRO A 550 11.24 9.81 9.94
C PRO A 550 10.90 10.93 10.92
#